data_AF-A0A9E1WVE5-F1
#
_entry.id   AF-A0A9E1WVE5-F1
#
_cell.length_a   1.000
_cell.length_b   1.000
_cell.length_c   1.000
_cell.angle_alpha   90.00
_cell.angle_beta   90.00
_cell.angle_gamma   90.00
#
_symmetry.space_group_name_H-M   'P 1'
#
loop_
_entity.id
_entity.type
_entity.pdbx_description
1 polymer ?
#
loop_
_entity_poly.entity_id
_entity_poly.type
_entity_poly.pdbx_seq_one_letter_code
_entity_poly.pdbx_strand_id
1 'polypeptide(L)'
;MARIPLLQLSDISLTFGGDPVFDGLSLVIQPGDRVALVGRNGSGKSTLMKVMGALVEADRGDVVSGPGVSVGYMEQDPDLSGFDTLGEFALHGLDPSEMYKVERAGEGLKFDPDRPVATASGGERRRAALARLMAEAPDLMLLDEPTN
;
A
#
# COMPACT_ATOMS: atom_id res chain seq x y z
N MET A 1 -25.07 14.23 -7.64
CA MET A 1 -24.41 13.46 -8.71
C MET A 1 -23.76 12.24 -8.08
N ALA A 2 -23.82 11.07 -8.73
CA ALA A 2 -23.08 9.90 -8.27
C ALA A 2 -21.57 10.17 -8.43
N ARG A 3 -20.79 9.92 -7.38
CA ARG A 3 -19.32 10.01 -7.44
C ARG A 3 -18.78 8.74 -8.10
N ILE A 4 -17.75 8.91 -8.93
CA ILE A 4 -17.02 7.78 -9.50
C ILE A 4 -16.20 7.14 -8.36
N PRO A 5 -16.32 5.82 -8.11
CA PRO A 5 -15.51 5.14 -7.11
C PRO A 5 -14.02 5.15 -7.46
N LEU A 6 -13.16 5.08 -6.44
CA LEU A 6 -11.73 4.85 -6.63
C LEU A 6 -11.47 3.38 -7.01
N LEU A 7 -12.15 2.46 -6.33
CA LEU A 7 -12.02 1.02 -6.53
C LEU A 7 -13.36 0.33 -6.30
N GLN A 8 -13.68 -0.62 -7.17
CA GLN A 8 -14.83 -1.50 -7.04
C GLN A 8 -14.39 -2.96 -7.21
N LEU A 9 -14.74 -3.78 -6.23
CA LEU A 9 -14.62 -5.24 -6.27
C LEU A 9 -16.03 -5.82 -6.40
N SER A 10 -16.22 -6.73 -7.36
CA SER A 10 -17.51 -7.37 -7.63
C SER A 10 -17.35 -8.89 -7.61
N ASP A 11 -17.95 -9.52 -6.60
CA ASP A 11 -18.02 -10.96 -6.39
C ASP A 11 -16.67 -11.68 -6.51
N ILE A 12 -15.64 -11.09 -5.92
CA ILE A 12 -14.28 -11.63 -6.01
C ILE A 12 -14.10 -12.86 -5.12
N SER A 13 -13.43 -13.88 -5.66
CA SER A 13 -13.04 -15.09 -4.93
C SER A 13 -11.56 -15.38 -5.17
N LEU A 14 -10.88 -15.92 -4.16
CA LEU A 14 -9.48 -16.35 -4.27
C LEU A 14 -9.23 -17.55 -3.37
N THR A 15 -8.54 -18.56 -3.90
CA THR A 15 -8.22 -19.82 -3.23
C THR A 15 -6.72 -20.06 -3.20
N PHE A 16 -6.17 -20.45 -2.04
CA PHE A 16 -4.79 -20.93 -1.95
C PHE A 16 -4.76 -22.34 -1.37
N GLY A 17 -4.15 -23.27 -2.10
CA GLY A 17 -3.92 -24.63 -1.59
C GLY A 17 -5.19 -25.45 -1.32
N GLY A 18 -6.33 -25.05 -1.88
CA GLY A 18 -7.60 -25.78 -1.80
C GLY A 18 -8.68 -25.13 -0.94
N ASP A 19 -8.30 -24.33 0.07
CA ASP A 19 -9.26 -23.60 0.90
C ASP A 19 -9.43 -22.15 0.38
N PRO A 20 -10.67 -21.66 0.26
CA PRO A 20 -10.92 -20.28 -0.16
C PRO A 20 -10.41 -19.30 0.90
N VAL A 21 -9.64 -18.31 0.46
CA VAL A 21 -9.23 -17.16 1.28
C VAL A 21 -10.43 -16.23 1.50
N PHE A 22 -11.18 -15.97 0.42
CA PHE A 22 -12.48 -15.30 0.41
C PHE A 22 -13.28 -15.77 -0.80
N ASP A 23 -14.61 -15.69 -0.69
CA ASP A 23 -15.54 -16.13 -1.74
C ASP A 23 -16.71 -15.15 -1.87
N GLY A 24 -16.91 -14.60 -3.08
CA GLY A 24 -18.01 -13.68 -3.38
C GLY A 24 -17.94 -12.33 -2.65
N LEU A 25 -16.73 -11.80 -2.43
CA LEU A 25 -16.56 -10.51 -1.75
C LEU A 25 -16.81 -9.34 -2.71
N SER A 26 -17.69 -8.43 -2.30
CA SER A 26 -17.98 -7.18 -3.03
C SER A 26 -17.72 -5.97 -2.13
N LEU A 27 -17.06 -4.95 -2.66
CA LEU A 27 -16.65 -3.75 -1.93
C LEU A 27 -16.52 -2.57 -2.89
N VAL A 28 -16.93 -1.38 -2.45
CA VAL A 28 -16.75 -0.13 -3.20
C VAL A 28 -16.06 0.87 -2.30
N ILE A 29 -14.98 1.49 -2.79
CA ILE A 29 -14.22 2.53 -2.12
C ILE A 29 -14.44 3.85 -2.83
N GLN A 30 -14.92 4.85 -2.09
CA GLN A 30 -15.21 6.19 -2.60
C GLN A 30 -14.08 7.18 -2.28
N PRO A 31 -13.94 8.27 -3.07
CA PRO A 31 -13.03 9.35 -2.74
C PRO A 31 -13.32 9.94 -1.35
N GLY A 32 -12.28 9.98 -0.52
CA GLY A 32 -12.33 10.50 0.86
C GLY A 32 -12.65 9.45 1.93
N ASP A 33 -12.93 8.21 1.54
CA ASP A 33 -13.13 7.13 2.49
C ASP A 33 -11.86 6.82 3.28
N ARG A 34 -12.05 6.47 4.55
CA ARG A 34 -11.01 5.89 5.41
C ARG A 34 -11.54 4.56 5.92
N VAL A 35 -11.12 3.48 5.28
CA VAL A 35 -11.62 2.13 5.54
C VAL A 35 -10.59 1.35 6.34
N ALA A 36 -11.04 0.71 7.42
CA ALA A 36 -10.23 -0.22 8.20
C ALA A 36 -10.69 -1.65 7.95
N LEU A 37 -9.79 -2.51 7.47
CA LEU A 37 -10.05 -3.93 7.30
C LEU A 37 -9.64 -4.68 8.58
N VAL A 38 -10.62 -5.25 9.28
CA VAL A 38 -10.40 -5.93 10.57
C VAL A 38 -10.78 -7.39 10.47
N GLY A 39 -9.98 -8.26 11.08
CA GLY A 39 -10.16 -9.71 11.04
C GLY A 39 -9.01 -10.42 11.73
N ARG A 40 -9.20 -11.71 12.05
CA ARG A 40 -8.17 -12.54 12.72
C ARG A 40 -6.91 -12.69 11.86
N ASN A 41 -5.79 -13.03 12.46
CA ASN A 41 -4.59 -13.38 11.71
C ASN A 41 -4.88 -14.58 10.78
N GLY A 42 -4.39 -14.52 9.54
CA GLY A 42 -4.69 -15.52 8.51
C GLY A 42 -6.05 -15.38 7.83
N SER A 43 -6.88 -14.38 8.16
CA SER A 43 -8.20 -14.21 7.53
C SER A 43 -8.16 -13.61 6.10
N GLY A 44 -6.99 -13.59 5.44
CA GLY A 44 -6.87 -13.08 4.07
C GLY A 44 -6.80 -11.56 3.91
N LYS A 45 -6.59 -10.77 4.97
CA LYS A 45 -6.57 -9.29 4.89
C LYS A 45 -5.50 -8.74 3.95
N SER A 46 -4.24 -9.13 4.18
CA SER A 46 -3.11 -8.74 3.34
C SER A 46 -3.28 -9.25 1.91
N THR A 47 -3.88 -10.43 1.74
CA THR A 47 -4.22 -10.98 0.43
C THR A 47 -5.26 -10.11 -0.29
N LEU A 48 -6.32 -9.70 0.40
CA LEU A 48 -7.32 -8.79 -0.16
C LEU A 48 -6.69 -7.45 -0.55
N MET A 49 -5.81 -6.88 0.29
CA MET A 49 -5.08 -5.66 -0.05
C MET A 49 -4.21 -5.83 -1.30
N LYS A 50 -3.53 -6.98 -1.46
CA LYS A 50 -2.76 -7.29 -2.68
C LYS A 50 -3.65 -7.41 -3.92
N VAL A 51 -4.84 -7.98 -3.79
CA VAL A 51 -5.84 -8.00 -4.89
C VAL A 51 -6.30 -6.58 -5.24
N MET A 52 -6.59 -5.75 -4.22
CA MET A 52 -6.97 -4.34 -4.42
C MET A 52 -5.86 -3.52 -5.09
N GLY A 53 -4.59 -3.84 -4.80
CA GLY A 53 -3.41 -3.21 -5.40
C GLY A 53 -2.97 -3.82 -6.73
N ALA A 54 -3.75 -4.75 -7.30
CA ALA A 54 -3.41 -5.49 -8.52
C ALA A 54 -2.07 -6.26 -8.47
N LEU A 55 -1.61 -6.62 -7.27
CA LEU A 55 -0.41 -7.43 -7.02
C LEU A 55 -0.71 -8.93 -7.05
N VAL A 56 -1.98 -9.30 -6.87
CA VAL A 56 -2.49 -10.67 -6.96
C VAL A 56 -3.80 -10.62 -7.75
N GLU A 57 -3.96 -11.50 -8.72
CA GLU A 57 -5.23 -11.64 -9.46
C GLU A 57 -6.21 -12.49 -8.65
N ALA A 58 -7.50 -12.11 -8.68
CA ALA A 58 -8.56 -12.95 -8.14
C ALA A 58 -8.86 -14.11 -9.09
N ASP A 59 -9.31 -15.26 -8.57
CA ASP A 59 -9.71 -16.40 -9.40
C ASP A 59 -11.03 -16.12 -10.14
N ARG A 60 -11.90 -15.32 -9.53
CA ARG A 60 -13.23 -14.96 -10.04
C ARG A 60 -13.57 -13.52 -9.63
N GLY A 61 -14.56 -12.96 -10.32
CA GLY A 61 -15.06 -11.60 -10.09
C GLY A 61 -14.23 -10.54 -10.80
N ASP A 62 -14.56 -9.28 -10.54
CA ASP A 62 -13.94 -8.13 -11.21
C ASP A 62 -13.35 -7.16 -10.18
N VAL A 63 -12.15 -6.66 -10.48
CA VAL A 63 -11.49 -5.56 -9.77
C VAL A 63 -11.35 -4.39 -10.73
N VAL A 64 -12.09 -3.32 -10.48
CA VAL A 64 -12.14 -2.14 -11.35
C VAL A 64 -11.68 -0.91 -10.59
N SER A 65 -10.55 -0.33 -10.99
CA SER A 65 -10.15 1.00 -10.55
C SER A 65 -10.82 2.07 -11.43
N GLY A 66 -11.08 3.24 -10.83
CA GLY A 66 -11.58 4.38 -11.59
C GLY A 66 -10.60 4.80 -12.70
N PRO A 67 -11.07 5.39 -13.82
CA PRO A 67 -10.18 5.82 -14.90
C PRO A 67 -9.11 6.80 -14.40
N GLY A 68 -7.83 6.46 -14.61
CA GLY A 68 -6.69 7.29 -14.18
C GLY A 68 -6.40 7.25 -12.67
N VAL A 69 -7.11 6.44 -11.89
CA VAL A 69 -6.87 6.27 -10.45
C VAL A 69 -5.58 5.49 -10.24
N SER A 70 -4.68 6.09 -9.47
CA SER A 70 -3.46 5.46 -8.97
C SER A 70 -3.70 4.77 -7.62
N VAL A 71 -3.25 3.53 -7.49
CA VAL A 71 -3.33 2.76 -6.24
C VAL A 71 -1.90 2.46 -5.78
N GLY A 72 -1.56 2.89 -4.56
CA GLY A 72 -0.26 2.58 -3.95
C GLY A 72 -0.42 1.63 -2.78
N TYR A 73 0.47 0.65 -2.69
CA TYR A 73 0.48 -0.37 -1.64
C TYR A 73 1.75 -0.26 -0.82
N MET A 74 1.60 -0.14 0.50
CA MET A 74 2.70 -0.23 1.45
C MET A 74 2.88 -1.68 1.88
N GLU A 75 3.99 -2.29 1.44
CA GLU A 75 4.36 -3.63 1.87
C GLU A 75 4.65 -3.66 3.38
N GLN A 76 4.27 -4.76 4.03
CA GLN A 76 4.53 -4.96 5.46
C GLN A 76 6.03 -4.99 5.79
N ASP A 77 6.81 -5.66 4.93
CA ASP A 77 8.25 -5.85 5.03
C ASP A 77 8.91 -5.52 3.68
N PRO A 78 9.12 -4.22 3.38
CA PRO A 78 9.71 -3.80 2.12
C PRO A 78 11.16 -4.30 1.99
N ASP A 79 11.56 -4.71 0.79
CA ASP A 79 12.95 -4.98 0.47
C ASP A 79 13.71 -3.68 0.26
N LEU A 80 14.67 -3.41 1.15
CA LEU A 80 15.57 -2.26 1.07
C LEU A 80 16.97 -2.65 0.57
N SER A 81 17.13 -3.88 0.05
CA SER A 81 18.39 -4.29 -0.53
C SER A 81 18.76 -3.39 -1.72
N GLY A 82 20.03 -2.97 -1.78
CA GLY A 82 20.54 -2.09 -2.83
C GLY A 82 20.43 -0.58 -2.57
N PHE A 83 19.90 -0.16 -1.41
CA PHE A 83 19.90 1.25 -0.99
C PHE A 83 20.87 1.46 0.18
N ASP A 84 21.61 2.57 0.17
CA ASP A 84 22.53 2.92 1.25
C ASP A 84 21.79 3.60 2.40
N THR A 85 20.83 4.46 2.06
CA THR A 85 20.06 5.25 3.04
C THR A 85 18.55 5.06 2.91
N LEU A 86 17.81 5.34 3.99
CA LEU A 86 16.35 5.31 3.97
C LEU A 86 15.77 6.37 3.02
N GLY A 87 16.47 7.49 2.83
CA GLY A 87 16.11 8.54 1.87
C GLY A 87 16.19 8.05 0.43
N GLU A 88 17.25 7.34 0.07
CA GLU A 88 17.38 6.73 -1.27
C GLU A 88 16.26 5.72 -1.56
N PHE A 89 15.96 4.86 -0.59
CA PHE A 89 14.83 3.93 -0.70
C PHE A 89 13.51 4.68 -0.87
N ALA A 90 13.30 5.76 -0.11
CA ALA A 90 12.04 6.49 -0.13
C ALA A 90 11.87 7.37 -1.38
N LEU A 91 12.97 7.77 -2.02
CA LEU A 91 12.98 8.49 -3.30
C LEU A 91 12.85 7.54 -4.50
N HIS A 92 13.06 6.24 -4.32
CA HIS A 92 13.04 5.27 -5.40
C HIS A 92 11.69 5.25 -6.13
N GLY A 93 11.72 5.52 -7.44
CA GLY A 93 10.52 5.64 -8.28
C GLY A 93 10.06 7.08 -8.50
N LEU A 94 10.64 8.04 -7.79
CA LEU A 94 10.46 9.47 -8.01
C LEU A 94 11.67 10.07 -8.73
N ASP A 95 11.50 11.25 -9.31
CA ASP A 95 12.62 12.00 -9.89
C ASP A 95 13.57 12.46 -8.76
N PRO A 96 14.91 12.41 -8.93
CA PRO A 96 15.85 12.84 -7.89
C PRO A 96 15.65 14.27 -7.39
N SER A 97 15.09 15.16 -8.21
CA SER A 97 14.74 16.53 -7.83
C SER A 97 13.54 16.62 -6.87
N GLU A 98 12.81 15.51 -6.67
CA GLU A 98 11.63 15.43 -5.83
C GLU A 98 11.90 14.97 -4.39
N MET A 99 13.16 14.96 -3.95
CA MET A 99 13.53 14.68 -2.56
C MET A 99 12.71 15.51 -1.55
N TYR A 100 12.39 16.77 -1.89
CA TYR A 100 11.55 17.62 -1.05
C TYR A 100 10.16 17.01 -0.77
N LYS A 101 9.59 16.20 -1.68
CA LYS A 101 8.31 15.51 -1.45
C LYS A 101 8.46 14.44 -0.37
N VAL A 102 9.54 13.68 -0.41
CA VAL A 102 9.87 12.65 0.58
C VAL A 102 10.10 13.28 1.95
N GLU A 103 10.86 14.37 2.02
CA GLU A 103 11.10 15.11 3.26
C GLU A 103 9.79 15.65 3.85
N ARG A 104 8.95 16.29 3.02
CA ARG A 104 7.63 16.80 3.42
C ARG A 104 6.70 15.68 3.89
N ALA A 105 6.66 14.56 3.18
CA ALA A 105 5.86 13.40 3.56
C ALA A 105 6.35 12.74 4.86
N GLY A 106 7.66 12.81 5.13
CA GLY A 106 8.29 12.33 6.35
C GLY A 106 8.05 13.20 7.60
N GLU A 107 7.51 14.41 7.44
CA GLU A 107 7.27 15.32 8.56
C GLU A 107 6.28 14.71 9.56
N GLY A 108 6.64 14.76 10.85
CA GLY A 108 5.83 14.16 11.92
C GLY A 108 5.97 12.64 12.05
N LEU A 109 6.60 11.95 11.09
CA LEU A 109 6.84 10.51 11.18
C LEU A 109 8.05 10.17 12.07
N LYS A 110 9.00 11.09 12.30
CA LYS A 110 10.36 10.77 12.80
C LYS A 110 11.13 9.90 11.79
N PHE A 111 10.98 10.25 10.52
CA PHE A 111 11.76 9.72 9.42
C PHE A 111 13.09 10.49 9.34
N ASP A 112 14.19 9.75 9.19
CA ASP A 112 15.53 10.28 9.01
C ASP A 112 16.06 9.76 7.66
N PRO A 113 16.13 10.61 6.62
CA PRO A 113 16.54 10.19 5.28
C PRO A 113 18.01 9.77 5.22
N ASP A 114 18.88 10.34 6.06
CA ASP A 114 20.31 10.04 6.07
C ASP A 114 20.62 8.74 6.83
N ARG A 115 19.61 8.13 7.46
CA ARG A 115 19.76 6.90 8.23
C ARG A 115 20.24 5.75 7.33
N PRO A 116 21.37 5.09 7.64
CA PRO A 116 21.85 3.97 6.85
C PRO A 116 20.91 2.76 6.94
N VAL A 117 20.56 2.18 5.79
CA VAL A 117 19.70 0.99 5.69
C VAL A 117 20.25 -0.15 6.52
N ALA A 118 21.57 -0.38 6.49
CA ALA A 118 22.22 -1.48 7.22
C ALA A 118 21.97 -1.47 8.74
N THR A 119 21.68 -0.30 9.33
CA THR A 119 21.48 -0.13 10.78
C THR A 119 20.06 0.28 11.16
N ALA A 120 19.19 0.46 10.17
CA ALA A 120 17.81 0.86 10.40
C ALA A 120 17.00 -0.27 11.06
N SER A 121 16.33 0.07 12.16
CA SER A 121 15.32 -0.75 12.82
C SER A 121 14.11 -0.96 11.91
N GLY A 122 13.32 -2.02 12.18
CA GLY A 122 12.08 -2.27 11.42
C GLY A 122 11.11 -1.09 11.43
N GLY A 123 10.99 -0.38 12.55
CA GLY A 123 10.17 0.82 12.65
C GLY A 123 10.68 1.99 11.80
N GLU A 124 11.99 2.18 11.68
CA GLU A 124 12.57 3.20 10.79
C GLU A 124 12.32 2.85 9.31
N ARG A 125 12.48 1.58 8.92
CA ARG A 125 12.19 1.10 7.56
C ARG A 125 10.71 1.28 7.20
N ARG A 126 9.81 0.96 8.13
CA ARG A 126 8.36 1.15 7.97
C ARG A 126 8.00 2.63 7.78
N ARG A 127 8.63 3.53 8.53
CA ARG A 127 8.45 4.97 8.33
C ARG A 127 8.95 5.46 6.98
N ALA A 128 10.08 4.92 6.51
CA ALA A 128 10.60 5.24 5.17
C ALA A 128 9.63 4.79 4.07
N ALA A 129 9.04 3.59 4.20
CA ALA A 129 8.03 3.10 3.26
C ALA A 129 6.73 3.92 3.29
N LEU A 130 6.29 4.36 4.47
CA LEU A 130 5.16 5.28 4.58
C LEU A 130 5.47 6.64 3.95
N ALA A 131 6.65 7.22 4.22
CA ALA A 131 7.08 8.49 3.62
C ALA A 131 7.13 8.40 2.09
N ARG A 132 7.64 7.29 1.55
CA ARG A 132 7.62 6.98 0.11
C ARG A 132 6.22 6.99 -0.46
N LEU A 133 5.31 6.16 0.08
CA LEU A 133 3.94 6.05 -0.41
C LEU A 133 3.21 7.39 -0.35
N MET A 134 3.44 8.17 0.72
CA MET A 134 2.87 9.51 0.85
C MET A 134 3.47 10.51 -0.16
N ALA A 135 4.75 10.39 -0.51
CA ALA A 135 5.41 11.23 -1.51
C ALA A 135 4.98 10.89 -2.95
N GLU A 136 4.68 9.62 -3.23
CA GLU A 136 4.06 9.15 -4.48
C GLU A 136 2.64 9.72 -4.65
N ALA A 137 1.96 10.04 -3.53
CA ALA A 137 0.64 10.66 -3.47
C ALA A 137 -0.43 9.95 -4.34
N PRO A 138 -0.61 8.62 -4.23
CA PRO A 138 -1.63 7.92 -4.99
C PRO A 138 -3.04 8.28 -4.53
N ASP A 139 -4.02 8.12 -5.42
CA ASP A 139 -5.43 8.39 -5.13
C ASP A 139 -6.01 7.44 -4.07
N LEU A 140 -5.53 6.18 -4.05
CA LEU A 140 -5.84 5.18 -3.03
C LEU A 140 -4.56 4.63 -2.40
N MET A 141 -4.40 4.85 -1.10
CA MET A 141 -3.33 4.23 -0.30
C MET A 141 -3.84 2.98 0.41
N LEU A 142 -3.15 1.86 0.20
CA LEU A 142 -3.38 0.59 0.89
C LEU A 142 -2.25 0.36 1.91
N LEU A 143 -2.61 0.37 3.19
CA LEU A 143 -1.64 0.31 4.29
C LEU A 143 -1.77 -1.01 5.05
N ASP A 144 -0.85 -1.93 4.84
CA ASP A 144 -0.82 -3.22 5.52
C ASP A 144 0.00 -3.11 6.83
N GLU A 145 -0.70 -3.13 7.97
CA GLU A 145 -0.13 -2.96 9.33
C GLU A 145 0.82 -1.75 9.51
N PRO A 146 0.39 -0.50 9.23
CA PRO A 146 1.28 0.66 9.24
C PRO A 146 1.80 1.08 10.62
N THR A 147 1.26 0.51 11.71
CA THR A 147 1.52 0.95 13.10
C THR A 147 2.13 -0.12 14.02
N ASN A 148 2.45 -1.31 13.53
CA ASN A 148 3.11 -2.35 14.34
C ASN A 148 4.64 -2.16 14.43
#